data_AF-A0A7C6EHL2-F1
#
_entry.id   AF-A0A7C6EHL2-F1
#
_cell.length_a   1.000
_cell.length_b   1.000
_cell.length_c   1.000
_cell.angle_alpha   90.00
_cell.angle_beta   90.00
_cell.angle_gamma   90.00
#
_symmetry.space_group_name_H-M   'P 1'
#
loop_
_entity.id
_entity.type
_entity.pdbx_description
1 polymer ?
#
loop_
_entity_poly.entity_id
_entity_poly.type
_entity_poly.pdbx_seq_one_letter_code
_entity_poly.pdbx_strand_id
1 'polypeptide(L)'
;MISTDPGFPVFLSAKVTEGTRHDSPVFVSLLKGRSRKIKLENVVLDSGYLSRENIDIIKMEGGIPIVKGKRNVRSRSKGSIA
;
A
#
# COMPACT_ATOMS: atom_id res chain seq x y z
N MET A 1 -1.15 -15.88 27.95
CA MET A 1 0.09 -16.36 28.58
C MET A 1 1.15 -15.30 28.28
N ILE A 2 1.54 -14.49 29.27
CA ILE A 2 2.54 -13.43 29.09
C ILE A 2 3.86 -13.97 29.62
N SER A 3 4.85 -14.10 28.74
CA SER A 3 6.23 -14.45 29.11
C SER A 3 6.93 -13.19 29.65
N THR A 4 7.59 -13.31 30.80
CA THR A 4 8.33 -12.23 31.49
C THR A 4 9.84 -12.37 31.30
N ASP A 5 10.29 -12.69 30.09
CA ASP A 5 11.71 -12.74 29.77
C ASP A 5 12.22 -11.36 29.28
N PRO A 6 13.16 -10.71 30.00
CA PRO A 6 13.57 -9.33 29.72
C PRO A 6 14.38 -9.14 28.42
N GLY A 7 14.68 -10.22 27.70
CA GLY A 7 15.35 -10.21 26.39
C GLY A 7 14.43 -10.49 25.20
N PHE A 8 13.13 -10.73 25.41
CA PHE A 8 12.19 -11.07 24.35
C PHE A 8 11.32 -9.85 24.01
N PRO A 9 11.29 -9.35 22.76
CA PRO A 9 10.39 -8.27 22.41
C PRO A 9 8.94 -8.71 22.63
N VAL A 10 8.27 -8.06 23.59
CA VAL A 10 6.84 -8.27 23.85
C VAL A 10 6.06 -7.55 22.76
N PHE A 11 5.54 -8.31 21.79
CA PHE A 11 4.64 -7.77 20.77
C PHE A 11 3.24 -7.56 21.38
N LEU A 12 2.91 -6.32 21.72
CA LEU A 12 1.63 -5.95 22.35
C LEU A 12 0.40 -6.26 21.47
N SER A 13 0.57 -6.20 20.15
CA SER A 13 -0.41 -6.70 19.18
C SER A 13 0.26 -6.86 17.82
N ALA A 14 -0.16 -7.88 17.07
CA ALA A 14 0.19 -8.03 15.68
C ALA A 14 -1.12 -8.12 14.88
N LYS A 15 -1.31 -7.21 13.93
CA LYS A 15 -2.44 -7.30 13.00
C LYS A 15 -1.99 -8.15 11.81
N VAL A 16 -2.49 -9.38 11.74
CA VAL A 16 -2.36 -10.18 10.53
C VAL A 16 -3.27 -9.55 9.48
N THR A 17 -2.67 -9.03 8.42
CA THR A 17 -3.38 -8.52 7.25
C THR A 17 -3.21 -9.54 6.13
N GLU A 18 -4.31 -9.92 5.47
CA GLU A 18 -4.22 -10.68 4.22
C GLU A 18 -3.56 -9.78 3.17
N GLY A 19 -2.25 -9.92 3.02
CA GLY A 19 -1.49 -9.16 2.04
C GLY A 19 -1.64 -9.83 0.68
N THR A 20 -2.23 -9.12 -0.29
CA THR A 20 -2.11 -9.53 -1.69
C THR A 20 -0.70 -9.22 -2.20
N ARG A 21 -0.22 -9.97 -3.21
CA ARG A 21 1.11 -9.72 -3.79
C ARG A 21 1.20 -8.26 -4.24
N HIS A 22 2.21 -7.51 -3.76
CA HIS A 22 2.42 -6.07 -4.02
C HIS A 22 1.56 -5.10 -3.21
N ASP A 23 1.07 -5.55 -2.06
CA ASP A 23 0.34 -4.69 -1.14
C ASP A 23 1.15 -4.38 0.12
N SER A 24 1.25 -3.09 0.44
CA SER A 24 1.74 -2.65 1.75
C SER A 24 0.51 -2.48 2.64
N PRO A 25 0.25 -3.39 3.59
CA PRO A 25 -0.99 -3.39 4.37
C PRO A 25 -1.18 -2.13 5.23
N VAL A 26 -0.13 -1.34 5.40
CA VAL A 26 -0.15 -0.08 6.14
C VAL A 26 -0.44 1.14 5.26
N PHE A 27 -0.28 1.04 3.93
CA PHE A 27 -0.35 2.19 3.03
C PHE A 27 -1.71 2.89 3.07
N VAL A 28 -2.79 2.12 2.93
CA VAL A 28 -4.15 2.65 2.98
C VAL A 28 -4.44 3.36 4.30
N SER A 29 -3.99 2.77 5.42
CA SER A 29 -4.20 3.34 6.75
C SER A 29 -3.45 4.65 6.93
N LEU A 30 -2.21 4.73 6.45
CA LEU A 30 -1.41 5.97 6.45
C LEU A 30 -2.05 7.06 5.60
N LEU A 31 -2.52 6.70 4.40
CA LEU A 31 -3.13 7.65 3.47
C LEU A 31 -4.44 8.23 4.03
N LYS A 32 -5.28 7.39 4.66
CA LYS A 32 -6.53 7.80 5.32
C LYS A 32 -6.32 8.54 6.63
N GLY A 33 -5.25 8.24 7.37
CA GLY A 33 -4.89 8.90 8.63
C GLY A 33 -4.32 10.31 8.44
N ARG A 34 -4.00 10.68 7.19
CA ARG A 34 -3.50 12.00 6.85
C ARG A 34 -4.53 13.10 7.10
N SER A 35 -4.07 14.26 7.54
CA SER A 35 -4.89 15.47 7.62
C SER A 35 -5.47 15.84 6.25
N ARG A 36 -6.80 16.04 6.16
CA ARG A 36 -7.48 16.49 4.94
C ARG A 36 -7.06 17.89 4.46
N LYS A 37 -6.34 18.65 5.29
CA LYS A 37 -5.73 19.93 4.88
C LYS A 37 -4.57 19.74 3.91
N ILE A 38 -3.95 18.55 3.92
CA ILE A 38 -2.88 18.17 2.99
C ILE A 38 -3.56 17.53 1.79
N LYS A 39 -3.51 18.19 0.63
CA LYS A 39 -4.06 17.61 -0.62
C LYS A 39 -3.12 16.54 -1.16
N LEU A 40 -3.66 15.49 -1.77
CA LEU A 40 -2.83 14.60 -2.60
C LEU A 40 -2.69 15.26 -3.96
N GLU A 41 -1.46 15.35 -4.46
CA GLU A 41 -1.17 15.72 -5.83
C GLU A 41 -0.46 14.52 -6.48
N ASN A 42 0.77 14.70 -6.98
CA ASN A 42 1.58 13.60 -7.50
C ASN A 42 2.11 12.73 -6.35
N VAL A 43 1.79 11.43 -6.41
CA VAL A 43 2.25 10.45 -5.41
C VAL A 43 3.25 9.51 -6.07
N VAL A 44 4.53 9.76 -5.81
CA VAL A 44 5.62 8.94 -6.36
C VAL A 44 5.85 7.74 -5.45
N LEU A 45 5.72 6.53 -6.01
CA LEU A 45 5.84 5.29 -5.25
C LEU A 45 6.75 4.27 -5.95
N ASP A 46 7.36 3.40 -5.15
CA ASP A 46 8.07 2.26 -5.68
C ASP A 46 7.13 1.12 -6.10
N SER A 47 7.70 0.16 -6.82
CA SER A 47 6.97 -0.94 -7.43
C SER A 47 6.31 -1.93 -6.43
N GLY A 48 6.64 -1.82 -5.14
CA GLY A 48 6.00 -2.53 -4.03
C GLY A 48 4.60 -2.03 -3.71
N TYR A 49 4.21 -0.83 -4.17
CA TYR A 49 2.88 -0.24 -4.00
C TYR A 49 2.01 -0.31 -5.27
N LEU A 50 2.39 -1.17 -6.22
CA LEU A 50 1.74 -1.27 -7.53
C LEU A 50 0.39 -2.03 -7.50
N SER A 51 -0.09 -2.48 -6.33
CA SER A 51 -1.41 -3.09 -6.22
C SER A 51 -2.50 -2.15 -6.73
N ARG A 52 -3.52 -2.69 -7.41
CA ARG A 52 -4.65 -1.89 -7.93
C ARG A 52 -5.34 -1.12 -6.81
N GLU A 53 -5.50 -1.76 -5.65
CA GLU A 53 -6.08 -1.15 -4.46
C GLU A 53 -5.31 0.11 -4.00
N ASN A 54 -3.97 0.06 -3.96
CA ASN A 54 -3.15 1.22 -3.60
C ASN A 54 -3.24 2.34 -4.65
N ILE A 55 -3.39 1.99 -5.93
CA ILE A 55 -3.59 2.98 -7.00
C ILE A 55 -4.99 3.63 -6.90
N ASP A 56 -6.01 2.83 -6.63
CA ASP A 56 -7.39 3.29 -6.59
C ASP A 56 -7.65 4.18 -5.36
N ILE A 57 -7.09 3.85 -4.20
CA ILE A 57 -7.21 4.70 -3.01
C ILE A 57 -6.58 6.09 -3.23
N ILE A 58 -5.43 6.15 -3.91
CA ILE A 58 -4.76 7.43 -4.22
C ILE A 58 -5.67 8.29 -5.11
N LYS A 59 -6.27 7.69 -6.14
CA LYS A 59 -7.18 8.39 -7.06
C LYS A 59 -8.46 8.85 -6.35
N MET A 60 -9.06 8.01 -5.50
CA MET A 60 -10.24 8.35 -4.72
C MET A 60 -10.00 9.56 -3.81
N GLU A 61 -8.79 9.67 -3.27
CA GLU A 61 -8.36 10.77 -2.40
C GLU A 61 -7.82 11.99 -3.20
N GLY A 62 -8.03 12.01 -4.53
CA GLY A 62 -7.72 13.13 -5.42
C GLY A 62 -6.27 13.20 -5.91
N GLY A 63 -5.46 12.18 -5.64
CA GLY A 63 -4.06 12.11 -6.06
C GLY A 63 -3.85 11.50 -7.45
N ILE A 64 -2.67 11.76 -8.00
CA ILE A 64 -2.16 11.19 -9.24
C ILE A 64 -1.04 10.21 -8.89
N PRO A 65 -1.28 8.89 -8.99
CA PRO A 65 -0.26 7.90 -8.67
C PRO A 65 0.78 7.78 -9.78
N ILE A 66 2.05 7.96 -9.43
CA ILE A 66 3.21 7.77 -10.31
C ILE A 66 4.05 6.63 -9.73
N VAL A 67 3.79 5.41 -10.21
CA VAL A 67 4.39 4.20 -9.64
C VAL A 67 5.32 3.55 -10.64
N LYS A 68 6.53 3.20 -10.18
CA LYS A 68 7.48 2.45 -10.99
C LYS A 68 6.92 1.05 -11.28
N GLY A 69 6.74 0.71 -12.56
CA GLY A 69 6.37 -0.65 -12.96
C GLY A 69 7.44 -1.68 -12.55
N LYS A 70 7.02 -2.88 -12.13
CA LYS A 70 7.98 -4.00 -11.96
C LYS A 70 8.34 -4.59 -13.32
N ARG A 71 9.59 -5.07 -13.43
CA ARG A 71 10.11 -5.76 -14.64
C ARG A 71 9.25 -6.96 -15.07
N ASN A 72 8.60 -7.64 -14.12
CA ASN A 72 7.76 -8.81 -14.36
C ASN A 72 6.26 -8.49 -14.48
N VAL A 73 5.87 -7.22 -14.45
CA VAL A 73 4.47 -6.81 -14.67
C VAL A 73 4.27 -6.62 -16.16
N ARG A 74 3.48 -7.50 -16.76
CA ARG A 74 3.02 -7.35 -18.15
C ARG A 74 1.83 -6.40 -18.14
N SER A 75 1.96 -5.25 -18.78
CA SER A 75 0.75 -4.50 -19.16
C SER A 75 0.06 -5.27 -20.27
N ARG A 76 -1.27 -5.38 -20.20
CA ARG A 76 -2.02 -5.80 -21.39
C ARG A 76 -1.86 -4.71 -22.45
N SER A 77 -1.69 -5.10 -23.71
CA SER A 77 -1.68 -4.12 -24.79
C SER A 77 -3.01 -3.38 -24.81
N LYS A 78 -2.96 -2.10 -25.23
CA LYS A 78 -4.16 -1.28 -25.38
C LYS A 78 -5.10 -1.97 -26.37
N GLY A 79 -6.29 -2.38 -25.93
CA GLY A 79 -7.26 -3.12 -26.75
C GLY A 79 -7.36 -4.64 -26.50
N SER A 80 -6.61 -5.19 -25.54
CA SER A 80 -6.78 -6.60 -25.15
C SER A 80 -8.16 -6.82 -24.50
N ILE A 81 -9.01 -7.56 -25.20
CA ILE A 81 -10.28 -8.07 -24.67
C ILE A 81 -9.98 -9.17 -23.63
N ALA A 82 -10.79 -9.25 -22.58
CA ALA A 82 -10.61 -10.18 -21.47
C ALA A 82 -11.04 -11.59 -21.82
#